data_AF-A0A8J5YYB0-F1
#
_entry.id   AF-A0A8J5YYB0-F1
#
_cell.length_a   1.000
_cell.length_b   1.000
_cell.length_c   1.000
_cell.angle_alpha   90.00
_cell.angle_beta   90.00
_cell.angle_gamma   90.00
#
_symmetry.space_group_name_H-M   'P 1'
#
loop_
_entity.id
_entity.type
_entity.pdbx_description
1 polymer ?
#
loop_
_entity_poly.entity_id
_entity_poly.type
_entity_poly.pdbx_seq_one_letter_code
_entity_poly.pdbx_strand_id
1 'polypeptide(L)'
;MSSVLVSSLVIFPLSNSKSKSSLWSPSRRTISQLSVNNGDDIIDSSSNTPRLITFLGKGGSGKTISSVFAAQHYAMAGLSTCLVLQGQDRTADRLLNCKIDSSPTLCTRNLSVVRLETTKMLLEPLNELKKADGRLNLTQGVLEGVVGEELGVLPGMDSIFSLLALVRLLGLFGKRARKNHQNDKFDIIIYDGISTEETLRMIGASGKARLYLKYLRSMAEKTDLGRLAGPSLLGLVDEAMGISGNPSQFTGTISAEIWDSLERILERGSSGSYQFGCFLVMNPNISISISSALRYWGCAIQADTQVGGAFAIPTRHLDVESVENLKKNLYPLPFACIPNLAVDSPQDWNAIMMNNSVEGARGLLSLPASQKVSSVIFDTAKKTATLLMPGFEKSEIKLYQYRGGSELLVEAGDQRRVISLPPQMQVDNRDDAIGSVYTCCMMGALQIPITHLIHGK
;
A
#
# COMPACT_ATOMS: atom_id res chain seq x y z
N MET A 1 -31.32 46.30 27.52
CA MET A 1 -32.33 45.28 27.16
C MET A 1 -31.74 43.94 27.62
N SER A 2 -31.82 43.61 28.92
CA SER A 2 -32.83 42.72 29.55
C SER A 2 -32.99 41.39 28.80
N SER A 3 -32.95 40.20 29.38
CA SER A 3 -32.91 39.67 30.76
C SER A 3 -32.88 38.12 30.62
N VAL A 4 -31.98 37.39 31.29
CA VAL A 4 -32.23 36.45 32.42
C VAL A 4 -33.44 35.50 32.31
N LEU A 5 -33.18 34.19 32.46
CA LEU A 5 -33.90 33.11 33.21
C LEU A 5 -33.41 31.74 32.66
N VAL A 6 -32.64 30.86 33.33
CA VAL A 6 -32.70 30.15 34.63
C VAL A 6 -33.77 29.03 34.72
N SER A 7 -33.28 27.84 35.10
CA SER A 7 -33.95 26.67 35.72
C SER A 7 -34.61 25.64 34.76
N SER A 8 -34.64 24.31 34.99
CA SER A 8 -34.44 23.50 36.19
C SER A 8 -33.99 22.06 35.87
N LEU A 9 -33.29 21.45 36.84
CA LEU A 9 -33.18 20.00 37.04
C LEU A 9 -34.55 19.37 37.33
N VAL A 10 -34.75 18.11 36.91
CA VAL A 10 -35.66 17.15 37.57
C VAL A 10 -34.96 15.80 37.64
N ILE A 11 -34.90 15.23 38.85
CA ILE A 11 -34.36 13.90 39.18
C ILE A 11 -35.51 13.04 39.77
N PHE A 12 -35.46 11.73 39.46
CA PHE A 12 -36.06 10.54 40.14
C PHE A 12 -37.51 10.12 39.78
N PRO A 13 -37.92 8.83 39.98
CA PRO A 13 -37.21 7.66 40.56
C PRO A 13 -37.31 6.31 39.79
N LEU A 14 -36.64 5.30 40.37
CA LEU A 14 -36.68 3.84 40.16
C LEU A 14 -38.02 3.23 39.69
N SER A 15 -37.95 2.19 38.86
CA SER A 15 -38.74 0.97 39.10
C SER A 15 -38.05 -0.29 38.59
N ASN A 16 -38.14 -1.31 39.44
CA ASN A 16 -37.51 -2.61 39.41
C ASN A 16 -38.56 -3.59 38.87
N SER A 17 -38.25 -4.40 37.87
CA SER A 17 -39.12 -5.52 37.49
C SER A 17 -38.30 -6.72 37.03
N LYS A 18 -38.21 -7.69 37.94
CA LYS A 18 -37.89 -9.08 37.68
C LYS A 18 -39.06 -9.69 36.90
N SER A 19 -38.77 -10.40 35.81
CA SER A 19 -39.65 -11.45 35.31
C SER A 19 -38.81 -12.69 35.00
N LYS A 20 -39.11 -13.76 35.73
CA LYS A 20 -38.64 -15.14 35.55
C LYS A 20 -39.65 -15.89 34.65
N SER A 21 -39.18 -17.04 34.15
CA SER A 21 -39.87 -18.14 33.46
C SER A 21 -39.68 -18.09 31.93
N SER A 22 -39.36 -19.18 31.22
CA SER A 22 -39.28 -20.61 31.54
C SER A 22 -38.47 -21.28 30.42
N LEU A 23 -37.47 -22.12 30.77
CA LEU A 23 -37.44 -23.56 30.49
C LEU A 23 -37.98 -23.99 29.12
N TRP A 24 -37.08 -24.17 28.15
CA TRP A 24 -36.97 -25.43 27.42
C TRP A 24 -35.61 -25.58 26.73
N SER A 25 -34.90 -26.64 27.11
CA SER A 25 -33.83 -27.27 26.34
C SER A 25 -34.28 -28.70 26.01
N PRO A 26 -33.88 -29.21 24.85
CA PRO A 26 -33.04 -30.41 24.83
C PRO A 26 -31.96 -30.26 23.72
N SER A 27 -30.85 -30.98 23.63
CA SER A 27 -30.40 -32.22 24.25
C SER A 27 -28.88 -32.22 24.21
N ARG A 28 -28.28 -32.75 25.27
CA ARG A 28 -26.83 -32.91 25.48
C ARG A 28 -26.39 -34.21 24.81
N ARG A 29 -25.37 -34.18 23.95
CA ARG A 29 -24.55 -35.38 23.65
C ARG A 29 -23.16 -35.20 24.27
N THR A 30 -22.62 -36.34 24.67
CA THR A 30 -21.70 -36.55 25.78
C THR A 30 -20.24 -36.57 25.32
N ILE A 31 -19.41 -35.80 26.03
CA ILE A 31 -18.02 -36.05 26.51
C ILE A 31 -17.03 -36.78 25.59
N SER A 32 -15.93 -36.08 25.29
CA SER A 32 -14.59 -36.64 25.49
C SER A 32 -13.71 -35.58 26.16
N GLN A 33 -13.29 -35.85 27.40
CA GLN A 33 -12.31 -35.08 28.16
C GLN A 33 -10.95 -35.13 27.47
N LEU A 34 -10.29 -33.98 27.33
CA LEU A 34 -8.83 -33.91 27.22
C LEU A 34 -8.31 -32.62 27.86
N SER A 35 -7.64 -32.84 29.01
CA SER A 35 -6.57 -32.07 29.65
C SER A 35 -6.54 -30.54 29.46
N VAL A 36 -6.82 -29.85 30.57
CA VAL A 36 -6.34 -28.48 30.82
C VAL A 36 -4.82 -28.54 30.96
N ASN A 37 -4.10 -28.03 29.96
CA ASN A 37 -2.73 -27.57 30.13
C ASN A 37 -2.74 -26.05 30.01
N ASN A 38 -2.38 -25.39 31.11
CA ASN A 38 -2.01 -23.98 31.12
C ASN A 38 -0.71 -23.82 30.31
N GLY A 39 -0.75 -22.97 29.29
CA GLY A 39 0.38 -22.64 28.43
C GLY A 39 -0.07 -21.71 27.32
N ASP A 40 0.71 -20.67 27.10
CA ASP A 40 0.44 -19.50 26.26
C ASP A 40 0.16 -19.81 24.77
N ASP A 41 -0.36 -18.78 24.10
CA ASP A 41 -0.58 -18.66 22.64
C ASP A 41 -1.78 -19.40 22.03
N ILE A 42 -2.98 -18.89 22.34
CA ILE A 42 -4.11 -18.99 21.40
C ILE A 42 -3.83 -18.01 20.26
N ILE A 43 -3.15 -18.51 19.23
CA ILE A 43 -3.18 -17.92 17.89
C ILE A 43 -4.63 -18.01 17.40
N ASP A 44 -5.30 -16.88 17.44
CA ASP A 44 -6.66 -16.69 16.94
C ASP A 44 -6.72 -17.09 15.46
N SER A 45 -7.35 -18.24 15.20
CA SER A 45 -7.45 -18.86 13.90
C SER A 45 -8.53 -18.19 13.04
N SER A 46 -8.26 -16.97 12.56
CA SER A 46 -8.74 -16.39 11.29
C SER A 46 -8.35 -14.90 11.14
N SER A 47 -7.08 -14.53 11.34
CA SER A 47 -6.68 -13.14 11.07
C SER A 47 -6.61 -12.90 9.55
N ASN A 48 -7.72 -12.49 8.94
CA ASN A 48 -7.73 -11.97 7.57
C ASN A 48 -6.78 -10.77 7.51
N THR A 49 -5.57 -10.97 6.97
CA THR A 49 -4.64 -9.88 6.70
C THR A 49 -5.30 -8.92 5.71
N PRO A 50 -5.33 -7.60 5.99
CA PRO A 50 -5.96 -6.66 5.08
C PRO A 50 -5.28 -6.71 3.70
N ARG A 51 -6.04 -6.46 2.65
CA ARG A 51 -5.54 -6.41 1.27
C ARG A 51 -5.56 -4.98 0.76
N LEU A 52 -4.42 -4.45 0.36
CA LEU A 52 -4.30 -3.14 -0.30
C LEU A 52 -4.31 -3.35 -1.82
N ILE A 53 -5.22 -2.70 -2.54
CA ILE A 53 -5.37 -2.81 -3.98
C ILE A 53 -5.20 -1.44 -4.62
N THR A 54 -4.45 -1.35 -5.73
CA THR A 54 -4.32 -0.14 -6.52
C THR A 54 -4.37 -0.41 -8.01
N PHE A 55 -4.63 0.65 -8.77
CA PHE A 55 -4.77 0.62 -10.22
C PHE A 55 -3.75 1.55 -10.87
N LEU A 56 -2.99 1.06 -11.84
CA LEU A 56 -1.94 1.79 -12.56
C LEU A 56 -2.35 2.03 -14.01
N GLY A 57 -2.31 3.27 -14.45
CA GLY A 57 -2.74 3.62 -15.81
C GLY A 57 -2.57 5.09 -16.13
N LYS A 58 -2.57 5.42 -17.42
CA LYS A 58 -2.46 6.81 -17.87
C LYS A 58 -3.64 7.65 -17.35
N GLY A 59 -3.48 8.97 -17.24
CA GLY A 59 -4.61 9.88 -17.03
C GLY A 59 -5.72 9.63 -18.05
N GLY A 60 -6.96 9.51 -17.59
CA GLY A 60 -8.12 9.20 -18.46
C GLY A 60 -8.28 7.74 -18.89
N SER A 61 -7.43 6.80 -18.44
CA SER A 61 -7.60 5.37 -18.79
C SER A 61 -8.74 4.67 -18.03
N GLY A 62 -9.34 5.33 -17.04
CA GLY A 62 -10.42 4.78 -16.22
C GLY A 62 -9.98 4.13 -14.90
N LYS A 63 -8.86 4.61 -14.30
CA LYS A 63 -8.38 4.16 -12.98
C LYS A 63 -9.46 4.26 -11.90
N THR A 64 -10.05 5.45 -11.73
CA THR A 64 -11.11 5.70 -10.75
C THR A 64 -12.35 4.83 -10.99
N ILE A 65 -12.73 4.59 -12.24
CA ILE A 65 -13.82 3.66 -12.59
C ILE A 65 -13.48 2.24 -12.11
N SER A 66 -12.25 1.79 -12.36
CA SER A 66 -11.77 0.46 -11.93
C SER A 66 -11.71 0.34 -10.40
N SER A 67 -11.26 1.40 -9.71
CA SER A 67 -11.22 1.48 -8.24
C SER A 67 -12.63 1.39 -7.64
N VAL A 68 -13.59 2.15 -8.17
CA VAL A 68 -14.99 2.09 -7.71
C VAL A 68 -15.61 0.73 -8.03
N PHE A 69 -15.38 0.19 -9.23
CA PHE A 69 -15.85 -1.14 -9.61
C PHE A 69 -15.34 -2.21 -8.62
N ALA A 70 -14.04 -2.22 -8.32
CA ALA A 70 -13.49 -3.17 -7.37
C ALA A 70 -14.05 -2.97 -5.96
N ALA A 71 -14.26 -1.73 -5.53
CA ALA A 71 -14.80 -1.43 -4.21
C ALA A 71 -16.23 -1.97 -4.05
N GLN A 72 -17.06 -1.79 -5.08
CA GLN A 72 -18.41 -2.34 -5.13
C GLN A 72 -18.38 -3.88 -5.15
N HIS A 73 -17.50 -4.49 -5.95
CA HIS A 73 -17.36 -5.95 -6.03
C HIS A 73 -17.08 -6.58 -4.66
N TYR A 74 -16.09 -6.06 -3.93
CA TYR A 74 -15.74 -6.60 -2.62
C TYR A 74 -16.78 -6.31 -1.53
N ALA A 75 -17.38 -5.11 -1.53
CA ALA A 75 -18.44 -4.76 -0.59
C ALA A 75 -19.68 -5.65 -0.76
N MET A 76 -20.09 -5.90 -2.02
CA MET A 76 -21.18 -6.82 -2.37
C MET A 76 -20.85 -8.28 -2.05
N ALA A 77 -19.57 -8.67 -2.08
CA ALA A 77 -19.11 -9.97 -1.60
C ALA A 77 -19.11 -10.10 -0.07
N GLY A 78 -19.46 -9.04 0.66
CA GLY A 78 -19.60 -9.06 2.13
C GLY A 78 -18.36 -8.60 2.89
N LEU A 79 -17.29 -8.19 2.22
CA LEU A 79 -16.03 -7.78 2.85
C LEU A 79 -16.06 -6.31 3.26
N SER A 80 -15.53 -6.00 4.45
CA SER A 80 -15.36 -4.64 4.93
C SER A 80 -14.37 -3.90 4.03
N THR A 81 -14.87 -3.00 3.18
CA THR A 81 -14.10 -2.37 2.10
C THR A 81 -14.00 -0.87 2.30
N CYS A 82 -12.79 -0.32 2.16
CA CYS A 82 -12.54 1.11 2.17
C CYS A 82 -11.95 1.58 0.84
N LEU A 83 -12.63 2.49 0.15
CA LEU A 83 -12.09 3.20 -1.00
C LEU A 83 -11.42 4.50 -0.53
N VAL A 84 -10.12 4.58 -0.72
CA VAL A 84 -9.25 5.71 -0.36
C VAL A 84 -8.94 6.48 -1.63
N LEU A 85 -9.50 7.68 -1.75
CA LEU A 85 -9.29 8.58 -2.87
C LEU A 85 -8.27 9.64 -2.48
N GLN A 86 -7.36 10.01 -3.37
CA GLN A 86 -6.45 11.11 -3.16
C GLN A 86 -6.62 12.18 -4.24
N GLY A 87 -6.66 13.44 -3.84
CA GLY A 87 -6.74 14.58 -4.76
C GLY A 87 -8.15 15.14 -4.96
N GLN A 88 -8.28 16.00 -5.98
CA GLN A 88 -9.46 16.84 -6.20
C GLN A 88 -10.45 16.26 -7.21
N ASP A 89 -10.16 15.11 -7.83
CA ASP A 89 -11.05 14.49 -8.81
C ASP A 89 -12.41 14.10 -8.19
N ARG A 90 -13.50 14.45 -8.86
CA ARG A 90 -14.88 14.25 -8.39
C ARG A 90 -15.61 13.11 -9.10
N THR A 91 -14.91 12.31 -9.89
CA THR A 91 -15.50 11.21 -10.66
C THR A 91 -16.12 10.18 -9.73
N ALA A 92 -15.43 9.82 -8.64
CA ALA A 92 -15.95 8.87 -7.65
C ALA A 92 -17.24 9.35 -6.96
N ASP A 93 -17.36 10.65 -6.65
CA ASP A 93 -18.57 11.25 -6.05
C ASP A 93 -19.79 10.98 -6.94
N ARG A 94 -19.63 11.14 -8.27
CA ARG A 94 -20.69 10.88 -9.26
C ARG A 94 -21.00 9.39 -9.42
N LEU A 95 -19.97 8.56 -9.50
CA LEU A 95 -20.12 7.10 -9.67
C LEU A 95 -20.80 6.42 -8.48
N LEU A 96 -20.53 6.90 -7.27
CA LEU A 96 -21.09 6.35 -6.03
C LEU A 96 -22.39 7.04 -5.59
N ASN A 97 -22.67 8.23 -6.12
CA ASN A 97 -23.78 9.09 -5.71
C ASN A 97 -23.83 9.28 -4.17
N CYS A 98 -22.66 9.44 -3.54
CA CYS A 98 -22.52 9.68 -2.11
C CYS A 98 -21.62 10.88 -1.83
N LYS A 99 -21.86 11.57 -0.72
CA LYS A 99 -21.01 12.68 -0.26
C LYS A 99 -19.78 12.10 0.44
N ILE A 100 -18.60 12.32 -0.15
CA ILE A 100 -17.33 11.84 0.37
C ILE A 100 -16.67 12.93 1.23
N ASP A 101 -16.19 12.55 2.41
CA ASP A 101 -15.47 13.43 3.34
C ASP A 101 -14.03 12.94 3.58
N SER A 102 -13.30 13.70 4.39
CA SER A 102 -11.93 13.47 4.86
C SER A 102 -11.80 12.40 5.93
N SER A 103 -12.91 11.88 6.45
CA SER A 103 -12.96 10.69 7.30
C SER A 103 -13.75 9.55 6.63
N PRO A 104 -13.46 8.28 6.96
CA PRO A 104 -14.19 7.15 6.39
C PRO A 104 -15.69 7.27 6.58
N THR A 105 -16.41 7.46 5.47
CA THR A 105 -17.85 7.65 5.43
C THR A 105 -18.51 6.44 4.78
N LEU A 106 -19.49 5.82 5.43
CA LEU A 106 -20.20 4.68 4.90
C LEU A 106 -21.11 5.12 3.73
N CYS A 107 -20.82 4.69 2.50
CA CYS A 107 -21.62 5.01 1.32
C CYS A 107 -22.65 3.91 1.01
N THR A 108 -22.25 2.64 1.07
CA THR A 108 -23.15 1.48 0.94
C THR A 108 -22.79 0.42 1.97
N ARG A 109 -23.59 -0.65 2.08
CA ARG A 109 -23.30 -1.74 3.03
C ARG A 109 -21.90 -2.30 2.75
N ASN A 110 -21.05 -2.32 3.77
CA ASN A 110 -19.65 -2.76 3.72
C ASN A 110 -18.71 -1.90 2.85
N LEU A 111 -19.14 -0.73 2.35
CA LEU A 111 -18.30 0.19 1.59
C LEU A 111 -18.19 1.54 2.30
N SER A 112 -17.03 1.77 2.89
CA SER A 112 -16.62 3.09 3.36
C SER A 112 -15.77 3.79 2.32
N VAL A 113 -15.85 5.12 2.26
CA VAL A 113 -15.08 5.93 1.33
C VAL A 113 -14.48 7.11 2.07
N VAL A 114 -13.23 7.41 1.78
CA VAL A 114 -12.49 8.54 2.36
C VAL A 114 -11.72 9.27 1.27
N ARG A 115 -11.71 10.59 1.36
CA ARG A 115 -10.91 11.47 0.50
C ARG A 115 -9.77 12.07 1.29
N LEU A 116 -8.55 11.75 0.91
CA LEU A 116 -7.34 12.28 1.51
C LEU A 116 -7.07 13.69 0.99
N GLU A 117 -7.06 14.65 1.91
CA GLU A 117 -6.72 16.05 1.67
C GLU A 117 -5.45 16.40 2.47
N THR A 118 -4.32 16.58 1.78
CA THR A 118 -3.01 16.80 2.42
C THR A 118 -3.01 17.98 3.39
N THR A 119 -3.74 19.06 3.06
CA THR A 119 -3.91 20.25 3.93
C THR A 119 -4.54 19.92 5.28
N LYS A 120 -5.48 18.97 5.33
CA LYS A 120 -6.08 18.49 6.59
C LYS A 120 -5.19 17.45 7.27
N MET A 121 -4.59 16.57 6.48
CA MET A 121 -3.77 15.47 7.00
C MET A 121 -2.50 15.93 7.70
N LEU A 122 -1.95 17.10 7.35
CA LEU A 122 -0.78 17.65 8.02
C LEU A 122 -1.06 18.13 9.45
N LEU A 123 -2.31 18.51 9.75
CA LEU A 123 -2.68 19.11 11.03
C LEU A 123 -2.56 18.14 12.20
N GLU A 124 -2.99 16.88 12.02
CA GLU A 124 -2.92 15.88 13.09
C GLU A 124 -1.46 15.55 13.48
N PRO A 125 -0.55 15.19 12.55
CA PRO A 125 0.85 14.94 12.89
C PRO A 125 1.57 16.15 13.47
N LEU A 126 1.28 17.37 12.98
CA LEU A 126 1.81 18.58 13.58
C LEU A 126 1.33 18.76 15.02
N ASN A 127 0.05 18.53 15.30
CA ASN A 127 -0.50 18.62 16.65
C ASN A 127 0.09 17.57 17.59
N GLU A 128 0.33 16.34 17.12
CA GLU A 128 1.02 15.33 17.93
C GLU A 128 2.49 15.70 18.18
N LEU A 129 3.17 16.31 17.20
CA LEU A 129 4.53 16.83 17.40
C LEU A 129 4.55 17.98 18.42
N LYS A 130 3.58 18.89 18.37
CA LYS A 130 3.41 19.98 19.36
C LYS A 130 3.17 19.44 20.76
N LYS A 131 2.31 18.42 20.91
CA LYS A 131 2.06 17.75 22.20
C LYS A 131 3.29 17.03 22.73
N ALA A 132 4.05 16.38 21.85
CA ALA A 132 5.30 15.71 22.23
C ALA A 132 6.33 16.75 22.69
N ASP A 133 6.50 17.85 21.96
CA ASP A 133 7.40 18.93 22.37
C ASP A 133 6.95 19.58 23.68
N GLY A 134 5.66 19.79 23.92
CA GLY A 134 5.17 20.30 25.21
C GLY A 134 5.50 19.40 26.41
N ARG A 135 5.66 18.08 26.20
CA ARG A 135 6.08 17.13 27.24
C ARG A 135 7.60 17.09 27.43
N LEU A 136 8.34 17.20 26.33
CA LEU A 136 9.80 17.02 26.33
C LEU A 136 10.57 18.35 26.42
N ASN A 137 9.89 19.46 26.16
CA ASN A 137 10.37 20.83 26.09
C ASN A 137 11.66 20.99 25.28
N LEU A 138 11.70 20.39 24.08
CA LEU A 138 12.92 20.36 23.25
C LEU A 138 13.11 21.64 22.45
N THR A 139 12.02 22.28 22.03
CA THR A 139 12.07 23.50 21.20
C THR A 139 11.86 24.79 21.99
N GLN A 140 11.79 24.72 23.33
CA GLN A 140 11.53 25.88 24.20
C GLN A 140 10.24 26.63 23.79
N GLY A 141 9.22 25.90 23.32
CA GLY A 141 7.92 26.46 22.91
C GLY A 141 7.87 27.02 21.49
N VAL A 142 8.95 26.96 20.70
CA VAL A 142 8.93 27.41 19.29
C VAL A 142 7.89 26.65 18.47
N LEU A 143 7.77 25.34 18.69
CA LEU A 143 6.81 24.51 17.96
C LEU A 143 5.35 24.83 18.34
N GLU A 144 5.10 25.30 19.57
CA GLU A 144 3.76 25.70 20.02
C GLU A 144 3.21 26.86 19.19
N GLY A 145 4.07 27.80 18.81
CA GLY A 145 3.73 28.97 18.00
C GLY A 145 3.41 28.67 16.53
N VAL A 146 3.69 27.45 16.04
CA VAL A 146 3.40 27.08 14.64
C VAL A 146 1.89 26.85 14.46
N VAL A 147 1.28 27.63 13.58
CA VAL A 147 -0.13 27.51 13.19
C VAL A 147 -0.21 26.58 11.97
N GLY A 148 -0.87 25.43 12.12
CA GLY A 148 -0.90 24.41 11.06
C GLY A 148 -1.66 24.87 9.81
N GLU A 149 -2.70 25.68 10.00
CA GLU A 149 -3.55 26.23 8.95
C GLU A 149 -2.83 27.24 8.05
N GLU A 150 -1.69 27.78 8.49
CA GLU A 150 -0.83 28.66 7.69
C GLU A 150 0.14 27.88 6.78
N LEU A 151 0.31 26.58 7.03
CA LEU A 151 1.27 25.76 6.29
C LEU A 151 0.73 25.35 4.92
N GLY A 152 1.44 25.77 3.88
CA GLY A 152 1.22 25.29 2.52
C GLY A 152 1.70 23.85 2.33
N VAL A 153 1.08 23.14 1.38
CA VAL A 153 1.52 21.79 0.97
C VAL A 153 2.70 21.91 0.01
N LEU A 154 3.84 21.34 0.37
CA LEU A 154 5.03 21.25 -0.46
C LEU A 154 4.98 20.03 -1.40
N PRO A 155 5.69 20.06 -2.54
CA PRO A 155 5.80 18.91 -3.43
C PRO A 155 6.26 17.65 -2.69
N GLY A 156 5.56 16.53 -2.89
CA GLY A 156 5.84 15.23 -2.29
C GLY A 156 5.22 14.99 -0.91
N MET A 157 4.69 16.03 -0.24
CA MET A 157 3.99 15.86 1.04
C MET A 157 2.74 15.00 0.88
N ASP A 158 1.99 15.20 -0.19
CA ASP A 158 0.81 14.43 -0.55
C ASP A 158 1.06 12.92 -0.60
N SER A 159 2.16 12.49 -1.24
CA SER A 159 2.57 11.08 -1.28
C SER A 159 2.94 10.55 0.11
N ILE A 160 3.68 11.34 0.90
CA ILE A 160 4.11 10.95 2.26
C ILE A 160 2.91 10.81 3.20
N PHE A 161 2.02 11.80 3.23
CA PHE A 161 0.83 11.77 4.07
C PHE A 161 -0.15 10.68 3.64
N SER A 162 -0.27 10.40 2.35
CA SER A 162 -1.12 9.30 1.87
C SER A 162 -0.58 7.94 2.27
N LEU A 163 0.74 7.73 2.17
CA LEU A 163 1.38 6.54 2.70
C LEU A 163 1.14 6.41 4.22
N LEU A 164 1.27 7.51 4.98
CA LEU A 164 1.00 7.52 6.42
C LEU A 164 -0.45 7.10 6.74
N ALA A 165 -1.42 7.63 6.00
CA ALA A 165 -2.82 7.27 6.15
C ALA A 165 -3.09 5.81 5.79
N LEU A 166 -2.50 5.29 4.71
CA LEU A 166 -2.63 3.89 4.32
C LEU A 166 -2.02 2.94 5.35
N VAL A 167 -0.81 3.24 5.85
CA VAL A 167 -0.15 2.46 6.92
C VAL A 167 -1.03 2.43 8.17
N ARG A 168 -1.74 3.52 8.48
CA ARG A 168 -2.71 3.58 9.57
C ARG A 168 -3.96 2.76 9.31
N LEU A 169 -4.58 2.86 8.14
CA LEU A 169 -5.77 2.07 7.77
C LEU A 169 -5.45 0.56 7.72
N LEU A 170 -4.24 0.19 7.29
CA LEU A 170 -3.73 -1.19 7.35
C LEU A 170 -3.40 -1.66 8.78
N GLY A 171 -3.48 -0.76 9.77
CA GLY A 171 -3.17 -1.05 11.16
C GLY A 171 -1.70 -1.35 11.41
N LEU A 172 -0.77 -0.93 10.55
CA LEU A 172 0.66 -1.25 10.71
C LEU A 172 1.33 -0.45 11.84
N PHE A 173 0.71 0.63 12.33
CA PHE A 173 1.19 1.37 13.50
C PHE A 173 0.93 0.65 14.84
N GLY A 174 1.72 1.03 15.85
CA GLY A 174 1.67 0.49 17.21
C GLY A 174 0.33 0.71 17.92
N LYS A 175 0.10 -0.04 19.01
CA LYS A 175 -1.17 -0.04 19.77
C LYS A 175 -1.63 1.36 20.24
N ARG A 176 -0.70 2.29 20.48
CA ARG A 176 -0.98 3.68 20.89
C ARG A 176 -1.61 4.50 19.75
N ALA A 177 -1.04 4.44 18.55
CA ALA A 177 -1.60 5.08 17.36
C ALA A 177 -2.98 4.51 16.96
N ARG A 178 -3.25 3.22 17.26
CA ARG A 178 -4.56 2.60 17.03
C ARG A 178 -5.66 3.08 18.00
N LYS A 179 -5.31 3.64 19.16
CA LYS A 179 -6.29 3.96 20.22
C LYS A 179 -7.29 5.05 19.81
N ASN A 180 -6.88 5.95 18.90
CA ASN A 180 -7.72 7.03 18.38
C ASN A 180 -8.65 6.57 17.22
N HIS A 181 -8.41 5.39 16.62
CA HIS A 181 -9.06 4.94 15.37
C HIS A 181 -9.51 3.47 15.39
N GLN A 182 -10.01 2.99 16.53
CA GLN A 182 -10.38 1.57 16.69
C GLN A 182 -11.47 1.07 15.74
N ASN A 183 -12.26 1.97 15.14
CA ASN A 183 -13.39 1.62 14.27
C ASN A 183 -13.01 1.42 12.78
N ASP A 184 -11.75 1.66 12.38
CA ASP A 184 -11.34 1.67 10.97
C ASP A 184 -10.66 0.34 10.54
N LYS A 185 -11.28 -0.80 10.85
CA LYS A 185 -10.79 -2.11 10.40
C LYS A 185 -11.46 -2.53 9.10
N PHE A 186 -10.66 -2.63 8.04
CA PHE A 186 -11.11 -3.04 6.71
C PHE A 186 -10.39 -4.31 6.26
N ASP A 187 -11.12 -5.22 5.64
CA ASP A 187 -10.58 -6.40 4.98
C ASP A 187 -9.89 -6.01 3.66
N ILE A 188 -10.49 -5.06 2.93
CA ILE A 188 -10.01 -4.57 1.63
C ILE A 188 -9.85 -3.05 1.70
N ILE A 189 -8.69 -2.56 1.29
CA ILE A 189 -8.42 -1.13 1.09
C ILE A 189 -8.08 -0.94 -0.37
N ILE A 190 -8.83 -0.10 -1.08
CA ILE A 190 -8.56 0.25 -2.46
C ILE A 190 -8.05 1.68 -2.48
N TYR A 191 -6.88 1.89 -3.07
CA TYR A 191 -6.24 3.19 -3.17
C TYR A 191 -6.29 3.71 -4.60
N ASP A 192 -6.88 4.88 -4.79
CA ASP A 192 -6.84 5.66 -6.03
C ASP A 192 -6.00 6.92 -5.79
N GLY A 193 -4.70 6.82 -6.10
CA GLY A 193 -3.72 7.88 -5.87
C GLY A 193 -3.75 8.98 -6.93
N ILE A 194 -3.08 10.11 -6.64
CA ILE A 194 -3.01 11.29 -7.54
C ILE A 194 -2.38 10.92 -8.88
N SER A 195 -1.26 10.19 -8.85
CA SER A 195 -0.55 9.77 -10.04
C SER A 195 -0.03 8.35 -9.95
N THR A 196 0.09 7.71 -11.11
CA THR A 196 0.64 6.35 -11.24
C THR A 196 2.10 6.32 -10.81
N GLU A 197 2.88 7.37 -11.09
CA GLU A 197 4.29 7.46 -10.74
C GLU A 197 4.52 7.58 -9.23
N GLU A 198 3.75 8.43 -8.55
CA GLU A 198 3.82 8.55 -7.09
C GLU A 198 3.34 7.27 -6.41
N THR A 199 2.29 6.64 -6.94
CA THR A 199 1.82 5.34 -6.46
C THR A 199 2.92 4.28 -6.59
N LEU A 200 3.64 4.22 -7.72
CA LEU A 200 4.78 3.31 -7.92
C LEU A 200 5.93 3.59 -6.93
N ARG A 201 6.24 4.87 -6.68
CA ARG A 201 7.25 5.25 -5.67
C ARG A 201 6.81 4.85 -4.27
N MET A 202 5.52 5.01 -3.94
CA MET A 202 4.92 4.63 -2.67
C MET A 202 4.97 3.12 -2.43
N ILE A 203 4.68 2.30 -3.46
CA ILE A 203 4.74 0.84 -3.38
C ILE A 203 6.13 0.36 -2.97
N GLY A 204 7.17 0.89 -3.62
CA GLY A 204 8.55 0.57 -3.30
C GLY A 204 9.15 1.35 -2.12
N ALA A 205 8.35 2.18 -1.43
CA ALA A 205 8.88 3.12 -0.45
C ALA A 205 9.46 2.42 0.78
N SER A 206 8.84 1.34 1.26
CA SER A 206 9.31 0.60 2.44
C SER A 206 10.72 0.04 2.22
N GLY A 207 10.94 -0.67 1.11
CA GLY A 207 12.24 -1.22 0.75
C GLY A 207 13.30 -0.14 0.54
N LYS A 208 12.95 0.96 -0.15
CA LYS A 208 13.88 2.07 -0.40
C LYS A 208 14.21 2.85 0.89
N ALA A 209 13.23 3.13 1.73
CA ALA A 209 13.38 3.88 2.97
C ALA A 209 14.33 3.21 3.95
N ARG A 210 14.42 1.86 3.96
CA ARG A 210 15.39 1.13 4.79
C ARG A 210 16.84 1.54 4.50
N LEU A 211 17.17 1.78 3.23
CA LEU A 211 18.52 2.22 2.86
C LEU A 211 18.81 3.63 3.40
N TYR A 212 17.84 4.55 3.28
CA TYR A 212 17.96 5.88 3.88
C TYR A 212 18.06 5.80 5.40
N LEU A 213 17.25 4.97 6.05
CA LEU A 213 17.26 4.76 7.49
C LEU A 213 18.63 4.25 7.97
N LYS A 214 19.23 3.30 7.24
CA LYS A 214 20.59 2.80 7.51
C LYS A 214 21.62 3.93 7.48
N TYR A 215 21.57 4.81 6.48
CA TYR A 215 22.50 5.94 6.40
C TYR A 215 22.23 6.98 7.48
N LEU A 216 20.97 7.29 7.78
CA LEU A 216 20.58 8.19 8.88
C LEU A 216 21.07 7.67 10.24
N ARG A 217 20.89 6.38 10.53
CA ARG A 217 21.44 5.73 11.72
C ARG A 217 22.96 5.84 11.77
N SER A 218 23.64 5.56 10.66
CA SER A 218 25.09 5.70 10.59
C SER A 218 25.56 7.14 10.80
N MET A 219 24.80 8.14 10.34
CA MET A 219 25.10 9.55 10.60
C MET A 219 24.87 9.89 12.08
N ALA A 220 23.76 9.43 12.65
CA ALA A 220 23.45 9.63 14.06
C ALA A 220 24.51 9.00 15.00
N GLU A 221 25.02 7.82 14.66
CA GLU A 221 25.98 7.09 15.51
C GLU A 221 27.43 7.52 15.30
N LYS A 222 27.83 7.88 14.07
CA LYS A 222 29.24 8.14 13.72
C LYS A 222 29.64 9.61 13.64
N THR A 223 28.69 10.54 13.74
CA THR A 223 28.99 11.99 13.73
C THR A 223 28.80 12.59 15.11
N ASP A 224 29.60 13.58 15.46
CA ASP A 224 29.51 14.24 16.76
C ASP A 224 28.17 14.97 16.94
N LEU A 225 27.68 15.64 15.89
CA LEU A 225 26.37 16.28 15.89
C LEU A 225 25.24 15.24 16.05
N GLY A 226 25.34 14.12 15.34
CA GLY A 226 24.38 13.01 15.43
C GLY A 226 24.30 12.42 16.83
N ARG A 227 25.45 12.19 17.47
CA ARG A 227 25.52 11.66 18.84
C ARG A 227 24.98 12.64 19.87
N LEU A 228 25.10 13.94 19.62
CA LEU A 228 24.61 15.00 20.50
C LEU A 228 23.10 15.23 20.36
N ALA A 229 22.59 15.37 19.13
CA ALA A 229 21.21 15.78 18.87
C ALA A 229 20.26 14.61 18.52
N GLY A 230 20.81 13.48 18.04
CA GLY A 230 20.04 12.33 17.57
C GLY A 230 19.06 11.75 18.60
N PRO A 231 19.48 11.47 19.85
CA PRO A 231 18.59 10.92 20.87
C PRO A 231 17.36 11.79 21.14
N SER A 232 17.54 13.12 21.23
CA SER A 232 16.45 14.06 21.48
C SER A 232 15.47 14.13 20.31
N LEU A 233 15.98 14.21 19.07
CA LEU A 233 15.14 14.23 17.87
C LEU A 233 14.35 12.93 17.69
N LEU A 234 15.00 11.79 17.92
CA LEU A 234 14.33 10.47 17.87
C LEU A 234 13.27 10.34 18.96
N GLY A 235 13.55 10.79 20.18
CA GLY A 235 12.60 10.78 21.28
C GLY A 235 11.36 11.63 20.98
N LEU A 236 11.53 12.79 20.33
CA LEU A 236 10.41 13.63 19.90
C LEU A 236 9.51 12.92 18.88
N VAL A 237 10.12 12.32 17.86
CA VAL A 237 9.39 11.58 16.82
C VAL A 237 8.70 10.35 17.40
N ASP A 238 9.36 9.61 18.29
CA ASP A 238 8.79 8.44 18.96
C ASP A 238 7.59 8.82 19.83
N GLU A 239 7.68 9.90 20.62
CA GLU A 239 6.56 10.35 21.45
C GLU A 239 5.38 10.88 20.62
N ALA A 240 5.65 11.51 19.48
CA ALA A 240 4.61 11.98 18.56
C ALA A 240 3.92 10.83 17.78
N MET A 241 4.69 9.86 17.29
CA MET A 241 4.17 8.79 16.42
C MET A 241 3.84 7.50 17.17
N GLY A 242 4.30 7.33 18.41
CA GLY A 242 4.12 6.13 19.22
C GLY A 242 4.76 4.88 18.62
N ILE A 243 5.99 5.01 18.09
CA ILE A 243 6.69 3.94 17.33
C ILE A 243 7.09 2.78 18.25
N SER A 244 7.65 3.06 19.43
CA SER A 244 8.09 2.07 20.43
C SER A 244 6.92 1.49 21.24
N GLY A 245 5.80 2.22 21.34
CA GLY A 245 4.57 1.79 22.01
C GLY A 245 4.56 1.95 23.53
N ASN A 246 5.68 2.33 24.16
CA ASN A 246 5.78 2.65 25.59
C ASN A 246 6.07 4.15 25.79
N PRO A 247 5.50 4.80 26.82
CA PRO A 247 5.87 6.19 27.15
C PRO A 247 7.34 6.23 27.59
N SER A 248 8.13 7.08 26.94
CA SER A 248 9.57 7.18 27.20
C SER A 248 9.83 7.80 28.58
N GLN A 249 10.46 7.03 29.48
CA GLN A 249 11.32 7.61 30.50
C GLN A 249 12.69 7.82 29.85
N PHE A 250 13.14 9.07 29.74
CA PHE A 250 14.39 9.45 29.08
C PHE A 250 15.62 8.78 29.73
N THR A 251 16.04 7.63 29.22
CA THR A 251 17.36 7.04 29.51
C THR A 251 18.05 6.68 28.20
N GLY A 252 19.33 7.04 28.05
CA GLY A 252 20.09 6.98 26.78
C GLY A 252 20.22 5.60 26.10
N THR A 253 19.77 4.52 26.75
CA THR A 253 19.67 3.15 26.21
C THR A 253 18.55 2.99 25.15
N ILE A 254 17.70 4.00 24.94
CA ILE A 254 16.46 3.95 24.14
C ILE A 254 16.67 4.22 22.63
N SER A 255 17.78 4.83 22.20
CA SER A 255 17.95 5.24 20.79
C SER A 255 18.05 4.05 19.82
N ALA A 256 18.72 2.96 20.22
CA ALA A 256 18.82 1.74 19.42
C ALA A 256 17.45 1.05 19.24
N GLU A 257 16.64 0.98 20.31
CA GLU A 257 15.31 0.39 20.27
C GLU A 257 14.35 1.14 19.31
N ILE A 258 14.47 2.47 19.24
CA ILE A 258 13.70 3.30 18.30
C ILE A 258 14.12 2.98 16.86
N TRP A 259 15.43 2.91 16.57
CA TRP A 259 15.93 2.55 15.24
C TRP A 259 15.45 1.15 14.81
N ASP A 260 15.55 0.18 15.71
CA ASP A 260 15.12 -1.20 15.45
C ASP A 260 13.60 -1.28 15.25
N SER A 261 12.83 -0.48 16.00
CA SER A 261 11.38 -0.37 15.83
C SER A 261 11.00 0.23 14.47
N LEU A 262 11.71 1.28 14.02
CA LEU A 262 11.53 1.86 12.69
C LEU A 262 11.87 0.86 11.59
N GLU A 263 12.97 0.13 11.71
CA GLU A 263 13.33 -0.91 10.75
C GLU A 263 12.27 -2.00 10.70
N ARG A 264 11.77 -2.47 11.84
CA ARG A 264 10.69 -3.46 11.91
C ARG A 264 9.40 -2.99 11.25
N ILE A 265 9.04 -1.70 11.36
CA ILE A 265 7.87 -1.14 10.66
C ILE A 265 8.08 -1.19 9.14
N LEU A 266 9.26 -0.80 8.66
CA LEU A 266 9.59 -0.86 7.23
C LEU A 266 9.65 -2.30 6.71
N GLU A 267 10.19 -3.22 7.50
CA GLU A 267 10.20 -4.66 7.19
C GLU A 267 8.79 -5.22 7.10
N ARG A 268 7.90 -4.91 8.06
CA ARG A 268 6.49 -5.31 7.98
C ARG A 268 5.80 -4.80 6.71
N GLY A 269 6.13 -3.58 6.30
CA GLY A 269 5.64 -2.97 5.06
C GLY A 269 6.22 -3.59 3.78
N SER A 270 7.32 -4.33 3.87
CA SER A 270 8.00 -4.98 2.73
C SER A 270 7.76 -6.50 2.68
N SER A 271 7.65 -7.17 3.82
CA SER A 271 7.57 -8.64 3.96
C SER A 271 6.15 -9.21 3.89
N GLY A 272 5.15 -8.42 3.49
CA GLY A 272 3.79 -8.92 3.23
C GLY A 272 2.88 -9.03 4.45
N SER A 273 3.02 -8.14 5.45
CA SER A 273 2.05 -8.06 6.58
C SER A 273 0.62 -7.75 6.14
N TYR A 274 0.46 -7.31 4.89
CA TYR A 274 -0.79 -7.15 4.17
C TYR A 274 -0.60 -7.67 2.75
N GLN A 275 -1.68 -8.12 2.13
CA GLN A 275 -1.61 -8.57 0.75
C GLN A 275 -1.71 -7.36 -0.19
N PHE A 276 -0.68 -7.10 -1.00
CA PHE A 276 -0.74 -6.05 -2.01
C PHE A 276 -1.21 -6.61 -3.35
N GLY A 277 -2.18 -5.93 -3.98
CA GLY A 277 -2.71 -6.21 -5.30
C GLY A 277 -2.57 -5.00 -6.21
N CYS A 278 -2.05 -5.21 -7.41
CA CYS A 278 -1.84 -4.13 -8.37
C CYS A 278 -2.40 -4.56 -9.72
N PHE A 279 -3.21 -3.70 -10.35
CA PHE A 279 -3.79 -3.98 -11.66
C PHE A 279 -3.47 -2.85 -12.65
N LEU A 280 -3.24 -3.20 -13.91
CA LEU A 280 -3.09 -2.21 -14.97
C LEU A 280 -4.46 -1.77 -15.46
N VAL A 281 -4.58 -0.52 -15.89
CA VAL A 281 -5.81 0.02 -16.48
C VAL A 281 -5.47 0.76 -17.77
N MET A 282 -6.09 0.35 -18.86
CA MET A 282 -5.85 0.92 -20.18
C MET A 282 -7.11 1.07 -21.00
N ASN A 283 -7.09 2.04 -21.91
CA ASN A 283 -8.05 2.10 -23.00
C ASN A 283 -7.47 1.35 -24.22
N PRO A 284 -8.04 0.19 -24.59
CA PRO A 284 -7.55 -0.62 -25.71
C PRO A 284 -7.73 0.04 -27.09
N ASN A 285 -8.63 1.02 -27.23
CA ASN A 285 -8.79 1.75 -28.50
C ASN A 285 -7.69 2.81 -28.72
N ILE A 286 -6.83 3.05 -27.72
CA ILE A 286 -5.81 4.09 -27.74
C ILE A 286 -4.43 3.43 -27.58
N SER A 287 -3.66 3.36 -28.67
CA SER A 287 -2.32 2.72 -28.69
C SER A 287 -1.39 3.27 -27.60
N ILE A 288 -1.34 4.59 -27.40
CA ILE A 288 -0.51 5.19 -26.34
C ILE A 288 -0.93 4.75 -24.93
N SER A 289 -2.21 4.43 -24.70
CA SER A 289 -2.67 3.92 -23.41
C SER A 289 -2.18 2.49 -23.16
N ILE A 290 -2.08 1.67 -24.20
CA ILE A 290 -1.54 0.30 -24.13
C ILE A 290 -0.03 0.40 -23.84
N SER A 291 0.72 1.18 -24.62
CA SER A 291 2.16 1.36 -24.41
C SER A 291 2.48 1.92 -23.02
N SER A 292 1.71 2.90 -22.54
CA SER A 292 1.86 3.40 -21.16
C SER A 292 1.57 2.31 -20.11
N ALA A 293 0.55 1.48 -20.30
CA ALA A 293 0.26 0.39 -19.37
C ALA A 293 1.36 -0.67 -19.34
N LEU A 294 1.93 -1.02 -20.50
CA LEU A 294 3.09 -1.92 -20.57
C LEU A 294 4.31 -1.31 -19.86
N ARG A 295 4.57 -0.01 -20.04
CA ARG A 295 5.65 0.68 -19.32
C ARG A 295 5.41 0.68 -17.81
N TYR A 296 4.18 0.96 -17.36
CA TYR A 296 3.85 0.90 -15.93
C TYR A 296 3.95 -0.52 -15.36
N TRP A 297 3.73 -1.56 -16.17
CA TRP A 297 4.00 -2.94 -15.75
C TRP A 297 5.48 -3.16 -15.45
N GLY A 298 6.38 -2.70 -16.32
CA GLY A 298 7.82 -2.72 -16.08
C GLY A 298 8.22 -1.93 -14.84
N CYS A 299 7.68 -0.72 -14.67
CA CYS A 299 7.94 0.09 -13.47
C CYS A 299 7.41 -0.56 -12.18
N ALA A 300 6.27 -1.25 -12.24
CA ALA A 300 5.71 -2.00 -11.12
C ALA A 300 6.66 -3.12 -10.68
N ILE A 301 7.21 -3.88 -11.64
CA ILE A 301 8.21 -4.90 -11.36
C ILE A 301 9.48 -4.29 -10.73
N GLN A 302 9.93 -3.12 -11.22
CA GLN A 302 11.06 -2.40 -10.62
C GLN A 302 10.77 -1.85 -9.23
N ALA A 303 9.51 -1.54 -8.92
CA ALA A 303 9.06 -1.17 -7.57
C ALA A 303 8.88 -2.38 -6.64
N ASP A 304 9.32 -3.57 -7.05
CA ASP A 304 9.21 -4.85 -6.33
C ASP A 304 7.75 -5.29 -6.07
N THR A 305 6.84 -4.89 -6.96
CA THR A 305 5.45 -5.36 -6.95
C THR A 305 5.13 -6.19 -8.17
N GLN A 306 4.13 -7.04 -8.03
CA GLN A 306 3.60 -7.84 -9.11
C GLN A 306 2.22 -7.32 -9.52
N VAL A 307 1.96 -7.38 -10.82
CA VAL A 307 0.68 -7.03 -11.40
C VAL A 307 -0.16 -8.31 -11.48
N GLY A 308 -1.36 -8.30 -10.91
CA GLY A 308 -2.26 -9.45 -10.87
C GLY A 308 -3.13 -9.59 -12.13
N GLY A 309 -3.29 -8.52 -12.89
CA GLY A 309 -4.03 -8.52 -14.15
C GLY A 309 -4.15 -7.12 -14.75
N ALA A 310 -4.86 -7.03 -15.87
CA ALA A 310 -5.17 -5.76 -16.52
C ALA A 310 -6.67 -5.59 -16.79
N PHE A 311 -7.15 -4.36 -16.61
CA PHE A 311 -8.48 -3.91 -16.98
C PHE A 311 -8.42 -3.09 -18.26
N ALA A 312 -9.21 -3.52 -19.24
CA ALA A 312 -9.42 -2.80 -20.48
C ALA A 312 -10.77 -2.06 -20.41
N ILE A 313 -10.74 -0.73 -20.55
CA ILE A 313 -11.95 0.11 -20.57
C ILE A 313 -12.09 0.68 -21.99
N PRO A 314 -12.77 -0.04 -22.89
CA PRO A 314 -12.95 0.40 -24.27
C PRO A 314 -13.92 1.58 -24.37
N THR A 315 -13.58 2.59 -25.19
CA THR A 315 -14.53 3.66 -25.55
C THR A 315 -15.50 3.23 -26.64
N ARG A 316 -15.14 2.22 -27.44
CA ARG A 316 -15.96 1.63 -28.50
C ARG A 316 -15.85 0.12 -28.47
N HIS A 317 -16.84 -0.58 -29.02
CA HIS A 317 -16.78 -2.04 -29.11
C HIS A 317 -15.45 -2.51 -29.70
N LEU A 318 -14.80 -3.46 -29.03
CA LEU A 318 -13.55 -4.04 -29.49
C LEU A 318 -13.85 -5.11 -30.53
N ASP A 319 -13.18 -5.02 -31.67
CA ASP A 319 -13.11 -6.08 -32.65
C ASP A 319 -12.28 -7.27 -32.11
N VAL A 320 -12.53 -8.46 -32.66
CA VAL A 320 -11.89 -9.71 -32.22
C VAL A 320 -10.38 -9.65 -32.40
N GLU A 321 -9.90 -9.04 -33.48
CA GLU A 321 -8.47 -8.90 -33.80
C GLU A 321 -7.73 -8.03 -32.77
N SER A 322 -8.29 -6.87 -32.40
CA SER A 322 -7.73 -6.02 -31.34
C SER A 322 -7.63 -6.75 -30.00
N VAL A 323 -8.62 -7.57 -29.64
CA VAL A 323 -8.60 -8.37 -28.41
C VAL A 323 -7.50 -9.42 -28.46
N GLU A 324 -7.31 -10.10 -29.59
CA GLU A 324 -6.23 -11.08 -29.77
C GLU A 324 -4.84 -10.44 -29.72
N ASN A 325 -4.66 -9.29 -30.36
CA ASN A 325 -3.41 -8.55 -30.31
C ASN A 325 -3.08 -8.12 -28.86
N LEU A 326 -4.10 -7.66 -28.13
CA LEU A 326 -3.95 -7.32 -26.71
C LEU A 326 -3.58 -8.54 -25.85
N LYS A 327 -4.18 -9.70 -26.11
CA LYS A 327 -3.80 -10.98 -25.45
C LYS A 327 -2.33 -11.32 -25.68
N LYS A 328 -1.84 -11.14 -26.91
CA LYS A 328 -0.44 -11.40 -27.24
C LYS A 328 0.51 -10.43 -26.53
N ASN A 329 0.16 -9.15 -26.50
CA ASN A 329 0.99 -8.11 -25.88
C ASN A 329 1.04 -8.19 -24.35
N LEU A 330 -0.05 -8.64 -23.72
CA LEU A 330 -0.13 -8.74 -22.26
C LEU A 330 0.32 -10.10 -21.73
N TYR A 331 0.47 -11.12 -22.56
CA TYR A 331 0.91 -12.44 -22.10
C TYR A 331 2.22 -12.36 -21.29
N PRO A 332 2.33 -13.02 -20.12
CA PRO A 332 1.39 -13.97 -19.51
C PRO A 332 0.33 -13.34 -18.57
N LEU A 333 0.21 -12.02 -18.53
CA LEU A 333 -0.72 -11.30 -17.65
C LEU A 333 -2.18 -11.50 -18.11
N PRO A 334 -3.09 -11.94 -17.23
CA PRO A 334 -4.50 -12.06 -17.59
C PRO A 334 -5.14 -10.66 -17.68
N PHE A 335 -6.11 -10.48 -18.57
CA PHE A 335 -6.86 -9.24 -18.66
C PHE A 335 -8.36 -9.48 -18.82
N ALA A 336 -9.15 -8.47 -18.45
CA ALA A 336 -10.59 -8.45 -18.59
C ALA A 336 -11.07 -7.07 -19.01
N CYS A 337 -12.25 -7.02 -19.63
CA CYS A 337 -12.89 -5.77 -20.01
C CYS A 337 -13.86 -5.29 -18.92
N ILE A 338 -13.91 -3.98 -18.70
CA ILE A 338 -14.96 -3.32 -17.93
C ILE A 338 -15.67 -2.36 -18.91
N PRO A 339 -17.01 -2.39 -19.01
CA PRO A 339 -17.73 -1.47 -19.88
C PRO A 339 -17.49 -0.02 -19.44
N ASN A 340 -17.40 0.89 -20.40
CA ASN A 340 -17.28 2.31 -20.09
C ASN A 340 -18.59 2.81 -19.46
N LEU A 341 -18.54 3.20 -18.18
CA LEU A 341 -19.69 3.67 -17.43
C LEU A 341 -19.94 5.16 -17.73
N ALA A 342 -21.19 5.52 -17.97
CA ALA A 342 -21.58 6.91 -18.20
C ALA A 342 -21.49 7.69 -16.87
N VAL A 343 -20.54 8.61 -16.75
CA VAL A 343 -20.32 9.38 -15.51
C VAL A 343 -21.46 10.37 -15.20
N ASP A 344 -22.31 10.67 -16.19
CA ASP A 344 -23.37 11.67 -16.10
C ASP A 344 -24.72 11.13 -15.60
N SER A 345 -24.83 9.82 -15.34
CA SER A 345 -26.05 9.22 -14.77
C SER A 345 -25.73 8.37 -13.52
N PRO A 346 -26.68 8.28 -12.56
CA PRO A 346 -26.56 7.35 -11.44
C PRO A 346 -26.37 5.92 -11.95
N GLN A 347 -25.38 5.20 -11.41
CA GLN A 347 -25.08 3.84 -11.83
C GLN A 347 -25.85 2.82 -10.98
N ASP A 348 -26.53 1.89 -11.65
CA ASP A 348 -27.06 0.70 -10.99
C ASP A 348 -25.95 -0.36 -10.88
N TRP A 349 -25.20 -0.28 -9.79
CA TRP A 349 -24.11 -1.21 -9.51
C TRP A 349 -24.56 -2.66 -9.38
N ASN A 350 -25.81 -2.92 -8.97
CA ASN A 350 -26.33 -4.30 -8.91
C ASN A 350 -26.48 -4.87 -10.32
N ALA A 351 -27.09 -4.11 -11.23
CA ALA A 351 -27.23 -4.51 -12.63
C ALA A 351 -25.87 -4.67 -13.32
N ILE A 352 -24.91 -3.77 -13.06
CA ILE A 352 -23.55 -3.86 -13.61
C ILE A 352 -22.85 -5.12 -13.12
N MET A 353 -22.88 -5.43 -11.81
CA MET A 353 -22.18 -6.57 -11.24
C MET A 353 -22.79 -7.93 -11.63
N MET A 354 -24.08 -7.98 -11.95
CA MET A 354 -24.76 -9.18 -12.44
C MET A 354 -24.57 -9.41 -13.95
N ASN A 355 -24.00 -8.44 -14.67
CA ASN A 355 -23.83 -8.55 -16.11
C ASN A 355 -22.67 -9.52 -16.47
N ASN A 356 -22.92 -10.45 -17.39
CA ASN A 356 -21.90 -11.42 -17.84
C ASN A 356 -20.67 -10.75 -18.47
N SER A 357 -20.82 -9.56 -19.05
CA SER A 357 -19.70 -8.80 -19.64
C SER A 357 -18.58 -8.45 -18.65
N VAL A 358 -18.87 -8.38 -17.34
CA VAL A 358 -17.88 -8.07 -16.30
C VAL A 358 -17.42 -9.30 -15.52
N GLU A 359 -17.85 -10.51 -15.91
CA GLU A 359 -17.48 -11.75 -15.23
C GLU A 359 -15.96 -11.97 -15.18
N GLY A 360 -15.26 -11.71 -16.30
CA GLY A 360 -13.80 -11.78 -16.32
C GLY A 360 -13.15 -10.78 -15.35
N ALA A 361 -13.72 -9.57 -15.21
CA ALA A 361 -13.20 -8.55 -14.31
C ALA A 361 -13.40 -8.93 -12.84
N ARG A 362 -14.57 -9.51 -12.50
CA ARG A 362 -14.82 -10.08 -11.17
C ARG A 362 -13.89 -11.26 -10.87
N GLY A 363 -13.63 -12.11 -11.88
CA GLY A 363 -12.68 -13.22 -11.80
C GLY A 363 -11.26 -12.75 -11.47
N LEU A 364 -10.78 -11.69 -12.15
CA LEU A 364 -9.47 -11.08 -11.88
C LEU A 364 -9.31 -10.59 -10.44
N LEU A 365 -10.36 -9.96 -9.88
CA LEU A 365 -10.33 -9.48 -8.49
C LEU A 365 -10.39 -10.64 -7.49
N SER A 366 -11.05 -11.74 -7.86
CA SER A 366 -11.23 -12.90 -6.98
C SER A 366 -10.05 -13.87 -6.99
N LEU A 367 -9.12 -13.72 -7.94
CA LEU A 367 -7.93 -14.56 -8.06
C LEU A 367 -7.06 -14.50 -6.79
N PRO A 368 -6.67 -15.65 -6.21
CA PRO A 368 -5.76 -15.68 -5.08
C PRO A 368 -4.38 -15.17 -5.48
N ALA A 369 -3.66 -14.54 -4.55
CA ALA A 369 -2.29 -14.04 -4.77
C ALA A 369 -1.26 -15.11 -5.17
N SER A 370 -1.64 -16.38 -5.34
CA SER A 370 -0.69 -17.46 -5.63
C SER A 370 -0.45 -17.68 -7.13
N GLN A 371 -1.30 -17.18 -8.03
CA GLN A 371 -1.06 -17.23 -9.49
C GLN A 371 -0.19 -16.05 -9.96
N LYS A 372 0.97 -15.91 -9.32
CA LYS A 372 1.86 -14.77 -9.44
C LYS A 372 2.97 -15.07 -10.46
N VAL A 373 3.08 -14.25 -11.51
CA VAL A 373 4.18 -14.34 -12.48
C VAL A 373 5.46 -13.87 -11.78
N SER A 374 6.44 -14.77 -11.68
CA SER A 374 7.73 -14.45 -11.07
C SER A 374 8.45 -13.39 -11.91
N SER A 375 8.84 -12.28 -11.29
CA SER A 375 9.56 -11.21 -11.98
C SER A 375 11.03 -11.54 -12.27
N VAL A 376 11.59 -12.48 -11.53
CA VAL A 376 12.97 -12.96 -11.68
C VAL A 376 12.97 -14.48 -11.62
N ILE A 377 13.63 -15.12 -12.59
CA ILE A 377 13.83 -16.56 -12.64
C ILE A 377 15.34 -16.81 -12.64
N PHE A 378 15.83 -17.59 -11.68
CA PHE A 378 17.23 -17.98 -11.61
C PHE A 378 17.41 -19.40 -12.14
N ASP A 379 18.28 -19.56 -13.13
CA ASP A 379 18.78 -20.86 -13.57
C ASP A 379 20.20 -21.02 -13.03
N THR A 380 20.32 -21.74 -11.91
CA THR A 380 21.60 -21.98 -11.24
C THR A 380 22.52 -22.89 -12.04
N ALA A 381 21.99 -23.81 -12.84
CA ALA A 381 22.77 -24.72 -13.67
C ALA A 381 23.47 -23.97 -14.81
N LYS A 382 22.77 -23.01 -15.42
CA LYS A 382 23.33 -22.16 -16.49
C LYS A 382 23.97 -20.87 -15.98
N LYS A 383 23.89 -20.59 -14.67
CA LYS A 383 24.24 -19.30 -14.06
C LYS A 383 23.61 -18.11 -14.79
N THR A 384 22.33 -18.22 -15.17
CA THR A 384 21.60 -17.13 -15.83
C THR A 384 20.45 -16.63 -14.97
N ALA A 385 20.21 -15.32 -14.95
CA ALA A 385 19.01 -14.72 -14.39
C ALA A 385 18.14 -14.16 -15.51
N THR A 386 16.85 -14.48 -15.50
CA THR A 386 15.86 -13.95 -16.45
C THR A 386 14.94 -12.97 -15.74
N LEU A 387 14.91 -11.74 -16.24
CA LEU A 387 14.13 -10.64 -15.69
C LEU A 387 12.97 -10.31 -16.61
N LEU A 388 11.76 -10.22 -16.05
CA LEU A 388 10.60 -9.74 -16.78
C LEU A 388 10.62 -8.20 -16.80
N MET A 389 10.83 -7.60 -17.97
CA MET A 389 11.00 -6.14 -18.15
C MET A 389 10.10 -5.59 -19.29
N PRO A 390 8.77 -5.74 -19.18
CA PRO A 390 7.83 -5.31 -20.20
C PRO A 390 7.82 -3.78 -20.32
N GLY A 391 7.62 -3.29 -21.55
CA GLY A 391 7.46 -1.85 -21.82
C GLY A 391 8.74 -1.02 -21.76
N PHE A 392 9.91 -1.65 -21.66
CA PHE A 392 11.22 -0.99 -21.75
C PHE A 392 11.97 -1.38 -23.01
N GLU A 393 12.66 -0.41 -23.60
CA GLU A 393 13.66 -0.69 -24.62
C GLU A 393 14.96 -1.17 -23.98
N LYS A 394 15.77 -1.94 -24.73
CA LYS A 394 17.04 -2.47 -24.20
C LYS A 394 18.02 -1.36 -23.78
N SER A 395 18.00 -0.24 -24.50
CA SER A 395 18.82 0.95 -24.24
C SER A 395 18.46 1.65 -22.92
N GLU A 396 17.24 1.46 -22.41
CA GLU A 396 16.77 2.07 -21.17
C GLU A 396 17.18 1.28 -19.92
N ILE A 397 17.61 0.02 -20.08
CA ILE A 397 17.92 -0.88 -18.97
C ILE A 397 19.41 -0.83 -18.68
N LYS A 398 19.78 -0.36 -17.50
CA LYS A 398 21.17 -0.39 -17.00
C LYS A 398 21.30 -1.41 -15.89
N LEU A 399 22.44 -2.09 -15.89
CA LEU A 399 22.75 -3.17 -14.95
C LEU A 399 24.09 -2.88 -14.29
N TYR A 400 24.14 -3.07 -12.98
CA TYR A 400 25.33 -2.86 -12.20
C TYR A 400 25.48 -4.01 -11.20
N GLN A 401 26.71 -4.46 -10.97
CA GLN A 401 27.01 -5.49 -9.99
C GLN A 401 27.63 -4.85 -8.74
N TYR A 402 27.04 -5.10 -7.57
CA TYR A 402 27.46 -4.52 -6.29
C TYR A 402 27.94 -5.59 -5.32
N ARG A 403 28.57 -5.13 -4.24
CA ARG A 403 29.00 -5.93 -3.07
C ARG A 403 29.74 -7.22 -3.47
N GLY A 404 30.77 -7.05 -4.30
CA GLY A 404 31.65 -8.16 -4.69
C GLY A 404 30.94 -9.27 -5.47
N GLY A 405 29.84 -8.97 -6.16
CA GLY A 405 29.18 -9.96 -7.02
C GLY A 405 27.93 -10.61 -6.44
N SER A 406 27.51 -10.23 -5.24
CA SER A 406 26.36 -10.82 -4.54
C SER A 406 25.01 -10.17 -4.89
N GLU A 407 25.02 -8.95 -5.42
CA GLU A 407 23.82 -8.17 -5.72
C GLU A 407 23.86 -7.61 -7.14
N LEU A 408 22.73 -7.71 -7.84
CA LEU A 408 22.49 -7.08 -9.14
C LEU A 408 21.57 -5.88 -8.95
N LEU A 409 22.07 -4.67 -9.26
CA LEU A 409 21.24 -3.47 -9.34
C LEU A 409 20.74 -3.31 -10.78
N VAL A 410 19.43 -3.23 -10.93
CA VAL A 410 18.76 -2.93 -12.19
C VAL A 410 18.22 -1.50 -12.11
N GLU A 411 18.56 -0.67 -13.10
CA GLU A 411 18.00 0.66 -13.28
C GLU A 411 17.19 0.69 -14.58
N ALA A 412 15.89 0.96 -14.48
CA ALA A 412 14.98 1.13 -15.61
C ALA A 412 13.74 1.91 -15.17
N GLY A 413 13.18 2.74 -16.07
CA GLY A 413 11.91 3.44 -15.82
C GLY A 413 11.91 4.37 -14.60
N ASP A 414 13.01 5.11 -14.38
CA ASP A 414 13.21 5.99 -13.21
C ASP A 414 13.11 5.24 -11.86
N GLN A 415 13.47 3.95 -11.86
CA GLN A 415 13.49 3.11 -10.67
C GLN A 415 14.81 2.33 -10.60
N ARG A 416 15.22 2.03 -9.37
CA ARG A 416 16.37 1.19 -9.05
C ARG A 416 15.92 0.04 -8.15
N ARG A 417 16.19 -1.19 -8.58
CA ARG A 417 15.87 -2.42 -7.85
C ARG A 417 17.13 -3.23 -7.61
N VAL A 418 17.36 -3.61 -6.36
CA VAL A 418 18.44 -4.53 -5.98
C VAL A 418 17.88 -5.95 -5.96
N ILE A 419 18.58 -6.87 -6.62
CA ILE A 419 18.23 -8.29 -6.69
C ILE A 419 19.38 -9.08 -6.09
N SER A 420 19.11 -9.76 -4.99
CA SER A 420 20.09 -10.64 -4.32
C SER A 420 20.28 -11.92 -5.14
N LEU A 421 21.54 -12.26 -5.42
CA LEU A 421 21.88 -13.47 -6.17
C LEU A 421 21.98 -14.67 -5.24
N PRO A 422 21.44 -15.86 -5.64
CA PRO A 422 21.63 -17.10 -4.91
C PRO A 422 23.12 -17.39 -4.67
N PRO A 423 23.53 -17.95 -3.52
CA PRO A 423 24.94 -18.20 -3.19
C PRO A 423 25.73 -18.93 -4.28
N GLN A 424 25.07 -19.85 -5.00
CA GLN A 424 25.68 -20.65 -6.07
C GLN A 424 26.03 -19.84 -7.33
N MET A 425 25.47 -18.64 -7.46
CA MET A 425 25.65 -17.73 -8.61
C MET A 425 26.48 -16.49 -8.23
N GLN A 426 26.91 -16.36 -6.97
CA GLN A 426 27.79 -15.28 -6.56
C GLN A 426 29.18 -15.52 -7.14
N VAL A 427 29.78 -14.47 -7.69
CA VAL A 427 31.12 -14.55 -8.29
C VAL A 427 32.14 -14.16 -7.23
N ASP A 428 33.01 -15.08 -6.82
CA ASP A 428 34.18 -14.74 -6.01
C ASP A 428 35.15 -13.92 -6.87
N ASN A 429 35.51 -12.72 -6.41
CA ASN A 429 36.52 -11.88 -7.05
C ASN A 429 37.91 -12.54 -6.95
N ARG A 430 38.20 -13.49 -7.83
CA ARG A 430 39.55 -13.87 -8.27
C ARG A 430 39.49 -14.16 -9.77
N ASP A 431 40.03 -13.20 -10.51
CA ASP A 431 40.45 -13.25 -11.90
C ASP A 431 39.42 -13.06 -13.05
N ASP A 432 39.80 -12.09 -13.89
CA ASP A 432 39.47 -11.76 -15.28
C ASP A 432 38.06 -11.38 -15.77
N ALA A 433 38.00 -10.15 -16.29
CA ALA A 433 36.88 -9.49 -16.92
C ALA A 433 36.49 -10.13 -18.26
N ILE A 434 35.18 -10.39 -18.45
CA ILE A 434 34.59 -10.69 -19.76
C ILE A 434 33.28 -9.90 -19.89
N GLY A 435 33.18 -9.06 -20.93
CA GLY A 435 31.97 -8.30 -21.25
C GLY A 435 30.77 -9.20 -21.53
N SER A 436 29.62 -8.85 -20.96
CA SER A 436 28.39 -9.64 -21.06
C SER A 436 27.69 -9.43 -22.41
N VAL A 437 27.47 -10.51 -23.18
CA VAL A 437 26.61 -10.50 -24.37
C VAL A 437 25.16 -10.74 -23.93
N TYR A 438 24.29 -9.76 -24.15
CA TYR A 438 22.87 -9.82 -23.77
C TYR A 438 22.04 -10.55 -24.84
N THR A 439 21.23 -11.51 -24.42
CA THR A 439 20.23 -12.15 -25.31
C THR A 439 18.84 -11.79 -24.82
N CYS A 440 18.05 -11.12 -25.66
CA CYS A 440 16.64 -10.84 -25.38
C CYS A 440 15.80 -11.95 -25.98
N CYS A 441 14.98 -12.60 -25.16
CA CYS A 441 13.95 -13.49 -25.66
C CYS A 441 12.75 -12.65 -26.11
N MET A 442 12.02 -13.13 -27.12
CA MET A 442 10.74 -12.53 -27.50
C MET A 442 9.83 -12.41 -26.25
N MET A 443 9.05 -11.32 -26.15
CA MET A 443 8.11 -11.00 -25.06
C MET A 443 8.65 -10.24 -23.84
N GLY A 444 9.76 -9.50 -23.96
CA GLY A 444 10.20 -8.57 -22.90
C GLY A 444 10.89 -9.24 -21.70
N ALA A 445 11.35 -10.48 -21.87
CA ALA A 445 12.20 -11.18 -20.92
C ALA A 445 13.69 -10.93 -21.27
N LEU A 446 14.43 -10.34 -20.33
CA LEU A 446 15.86 -10.11 -20.45
C LEU A 446 16.61 -11.25 -19.75
N GLN A 447 17.30 -12.08 -20.53
CA GLN A 447 18.17 -13.12 -19.98
C GLN A 447 19.59 -12.58 -19.83
N ILE A 448 20.11 -12.67 -18.62
CA ILE A 448 21.42 -12.17 -18.24
C ILE A 448 22.30 -13.36 -17.86
N PRO A 449 23.39 -13.62 -18.60
CA PRO A 449 24.45 -14.49 -18.09
C PRO A 449 25.12 -13.81 -16.91
N ILE A 450 25.22 -14.49 -15.77
CA ILE A 450 25.95 -14.00 -14.60
C ILE A 450 27.44 -14.31 -14.81
N THR A 451 28.05 -13.50 -15.69
CA THR A 451 29.48 -13.46 -16.00
C THR A 451 29.89 -11.98 -16.00
N HIS A 452 30.93 -11.63 -15.23
CA HIS A 452 31.46 -10.27 -14.97
C HIS A 452 30.71 -9.12 -15.69
N LEU A 453 29.66 -8.60 -15.06
CA LEU A 453 28.99 -7.38 -15.55
C LEU A 453 29.90 -6.19 -15.22
N ILE A 454 30.62 -5.71 -16.24
CA ILE A 454 31.50 -4.55 -16.13
C ILE A 454 30.65 -3.33 -15.74
N HIS A 455 31.14 -2.53 -14.79
CA HIS A 455 30.61 -1.20 -14.49
C HIS A 455 30.51 -0.41 -15.79
N GLY A 456 29.30 -0.22 -16.31
CA GLY A 456 29.05 0.68 -17.43
C GLY A 456 29.42 2.10 -17.01
N LYS A 457 30.39 2.69 -17.72
CA LYS A 457 30.60 4.14 -17.74
C LYS A 457 29.40 4.84 -18.37
#